data_AF-A0AB38FR57-F1
#
_entry.id   AF-A0AB38FR57-F1
#
_cell.length_a   1.000
_cell.length_b   1.000
_cell.length_c   1.000
_cell.angle_alpha   90.00
_cell.angle_beta   90.00
_cell.angle_gamma   90.00
#
_symmetry.space_group_name_H-M   'P 1'
#
loop_
_entity.id
_entity.type
_entity.pdbx_description
1 polymer ?
#
loop_
_entity_poly.entity_id
_entity_poly.type
_entity_poly.pdbx_seq_one_letter_code
_entity_poly.pdbx_strand_id
1 'polypeptide(L)'
;MSRMQTPLIMMLLPGLFSGAVLAETPAKQAVAVLPGTMVPLQGVAVPETSAQTTFSAMMACRREPAALERLDCYDHILAPEQPGFDGALVKASYEGEGWKRAFTQEKQRSDNSTTLMMTQSGGERPTVIITTPAIGNVPPRPVLMFSCVDNITRMQVALTHAMTPDDIAVTLTTDNGRFQSHWFIRENGYLLEASRGLSGIDEIKQLFGAKTLTINTGTDDTAGKLTFNIDGLAKTIAPLRDACHWAGE
;
A
#
# COMPACT_ATOMS: atom_id res chain seq x y z
N MET A 1 24.13 -10.51 -51.36
CA MET A 1 24.90 -11.76 -51.25
C MET A 1 25.24 -11.91 -49.77
N SER A 2 24.79 -12.85 -48.95
CA SER A 2 24.30 -14.24 -49.08
C SER A 2 23.34 -14.47 -47.88
N ARG A 3 22.09 -14.96 -48.02
CA ARG A 3 21.66 -16.38 -47.96
C ARG A 3 22.47 -17.21 -46.96
N MET A 4 21.94 -17.69 -45.83
CA MET A 4 20.97 -18.80 -45.59
C MET A 4 21.07 -19.03 -44.05
N GLN A 5 20.19 -19.67 -43.27
CA GLN A 5 19.10 -20.62 -43.47
C GLN A 5 18.39 -20.75 -42.10
N THR A 6 17.07 -20.79 -42.11
CA THR A 6 16.24 -21.31 -41.01
C THR A 6 16.39 -22.84 -40.92
N PRO A 7 16.10 -23.44 -39.75
CA PRO A 7 15.14 -24.53 -39.81
C PRO A 7 14.02 -24.44 -38.77
N LEU A 8 12.91 -24.99 -39.23
CA LEU A 8 11.58 -25.17 -38.64
C LEU A 8 11.50 -26.60 -38.09
N ILE A 9 11.07 -26.78 -36.83
CA ILE A 9 10.57 -28.04 -36.25
C ILE A 9 9.45 -27.62 -35.29
N MET A 10 8.17 -27.60 -35.70
CA MET A 10 7.21 -28.71 -35.86
C MET A 10 6.83 -29.43 -34.55
N MET A 11 5.65 -29.02 -34.04
CA MET A 11 4.57 -29.76 -33.37
C MET A 11 4.86 -30.62 -32.12
N LEU A 12 4.05 -30.41 -31.06
CA LEU A 12 3.03 -31.37 -30.57
C LEU A 12 2.36 -30.85 -29.27
N LEU A 13 1.06 -30.50 -29.36
CA LEU A 13 0.11 -30.56 -28.24
C LEU A 13 -0.29 -32.04 -28.05
N PRO A 14 -0.43 -32.52 -26.81
CA PRO A 14 -1.78 -32.70 -26.26
C PRO A 14 -1.88 -32.57 -24.73
N GLY A 15 -3.11 -32.48 -24.20
CA GLY A 15 -3.42 -33.01 -22.87
C GLY A 15 -4.31 -32.15 -21.98
N LEU A 16 -5.62 -32.18 -22.26
CA LEU A 16 -6.64 -31.96 -21.23
C LEU A 16 -6.51 -33.02 -20.14
N PHE A 17 -6.56 -32.62 -18.86
CA PHE A 17 -7.01 -33.49 -17.78
C PHE A 17 -8.05 -32.78 -16.93
N SER A 18 -9.31 -33.17 -17.19
CA SER A 18 -10.46 -33.01 -16.30
C SER A 18 -10.25 -33.81 -15.02
N GLY A 19 -10.81 -33.30 -13.93
CA GLY A 19 -10.60 -33.82 -12.58
C GLY A 19 -11.21 -35.19 -12.26
N ALA A 20 -10.82 -35.68 -11.10
CA ALA A 20 -11.56 -36.63 -10.29
C ALA A 20 -11.08 -36.47 -8.84
N VAL A 21 -11.83 -35.73 -8.02
CA VAL A 21 -11.71 -35.82 -6.56
C VAL A 21 -12.50 -37.04 -6.14
N LEU A 22 -11.83 -37.98 -5.49
CA LEU A 22 -12.43 -39.17 -4.88
C LEU A 22 -13.48 -38.74 -3.86
N ALA A 23 -14.70 -39.27 -4.02
CA ALA A 23 -15.70 -39.28 -2.98
C ALA A 23 -15.35 -40.39 -1.99
N GLU A 24 -15.03 -40.03 -0.74
CA GLU A 24 -14.96 -40.98 0.37
C GLU A 24 -16.38 -41.27 0.87
N THR A 25 -16.81 -42.52 0.75
CA THR A 25 -18.00 -43.07 1.40
C THR A 25 -17.78 -43.21 2.91
N PRO A 26 -18.71 -42.79 3.79
CA PRO A 26 -18.66 -43.18 5.18
C PRO A 26 -19.26 -44.59 5.36
N ALA A 27 -18.60 -45.32 6.26
CA ALA A 27 -18.81 -46.71 6.58
C ALA A 27 -20.22 -47.05 7.10
N LYS A 28 -20.72 -48.21 6.65
CA LYS A 28 -21.84 -48.94 7.25
C LYS A 28 -21.48 -49.32 8.69
N GLN A 29 -22.17 -48.75 9.68
CA GLN A 29 -22.18 -49.30 11.03
C GLN A 29 -23.23 -50.41 11.11
N ALA A 30 -22.77 -51.63 11.35
CA ALA A 30 -23.59 -52.80 11.60
C ALA A 30 -24.22 -52.68 13.00
N VAL A 31 -25.55 -52.72 13.06
CA VAL A 31 -26.31 -52.83 14.31
C VAL A 31 -26.32 -54.30 14.71
N ALA A 32 -25.56 -54.65 15.75
CA ALA A 32 -25.72 -55.92 16.45
C ALA A 32 -26.89 -55.77 17.44
N VAL A 33 -27.99 -56.47 17.18
CA VAL A 33 -29.14 -56.55 18.08
C VAL A 33 -28.93 -57.73 19.02
N LEU A 34 -28.75 -57.44 20.31
CA LEU A 34 -28.96 -58.40 21.40
C LEU A 34 -30.09 -57.88 22.30
N PRO A 35 -31.02 -58.75 22.74
CA PRO A 35 -32.21 -58.33 23.43
C PRO A 35 -31.97 -58.18 24.94
N GLY A 36 -32.62 -57.18 25.53
CA GLY A 36 -32.91 -57.15 26.96
C GLY A 36 -31.92 -56.35 27.80
N THR A 37 -32.19 -55.05 27.93
CA THR A 37 -32.17 -54.28 29.19
C THR A 37 -32.65 -52.87 28.87
N MET A 38 -33.80 -52.46 29.41
CA MET A 38 -34.24 -51.07 29.36
C MET A 38 -33.39 -50.27 30.33
N VAL A 39 -32.39 -49.55 29.81
CA VAL A 39 -31.74 -48.46 30.53
C VAL A 39 -32.39 -47.17 30.04
N PRO A 40 -32.96 -46.32 30.92
CA PRO A 40 -33.49 -45.04 30.49
C PRO A 40 -32.30 -44.19 30.02
N LEU A 41 -32.23 -43.92 28.71
CA LEU A 41 -31.39 -42.82 28.22
C LEU A 41 -32.00 -41.53 28.76
N GLN A 42 -31.46 -41.05 29.87
CA GLN A 42 -31.57 -39.64 30.21
C GLN A 42 -30.90 -38.87 29.08
N GLY A 43 -31.70 -38.18 28.28
CA GLY A 43 -31.24 -37.30 27.22
C GLY A 43 -30.30 -36.27 27.82
N VAL A 44 -29.01 -36.38 27.49
CA VAL A 44 -28.05 -35.31 27.70
C VAL A 44 -28.49 -34.18 26.77
N ALA A 45 -29.15 -33.17 27.34
CA ALA A 45 -29.34 -31.89 26.66
C ALA A 45 -27.94 -31.29 26.48
N VAL A 46 -27.35 -31.52 25.31
CA VAL A 46 -26.14 -30.81 24.89
C VAL A 46 -26.54 -29.34 24.76
N PRO A 47 -25.88 -28.40 25.46
CA PRO A 47 -26.13 -26.99 25.25
C PRO A 47 -25.79 -26.67 23.80
N GLU A 48 -26.79 -26.32 23.00
CA GLU A 48 -26.56 -25.92 21.60
C GLU A 48 -25.63 -24.72 21.61
N THR A 49 -24.44 -24.94 21.07
CA THR A 49 -23.39 -23.95 21.00
C THR A 49 -23.84 -22.90 19.98
N SER A 50 -23.53 -21.62 20.22
CA SER A 50 -23.87 -20.49 19.34
C SER A 50 -23.61 -20.77 17.84
N ALA A 51 -22.61 -21.59 17.55
CA ALA A 51 -22.26 -22.05 16.21
C ALA A 51 -23.35 -22.89 15.50
N GLN A 52 -24.08 -23.78 16.20
CA GLN A 52 -25.17 -24.54 15.56
C GLN A 52 -26.36 -23.62 15.22
N THR A 53 -26.64 -22.65 16.09
CA THR A 53 -27.71 -21.67 15.87
C THR A 53 -27.40 -20.76 14.69
N THR A 54 -26.16 -20.26 14.59
CA THR A 54 -25.70 -19.46 13.43
C THR A 54 -25.74 -20.28 12.14
N PHE A 55 -25.28 -21.53 12.17
CA PHE A 55 -25.30 -22.41 11.00
C PHE A 55 -26.74 -22.66 10.50
N SER A 56 -27.67 -22.92 11.41
CA SER A 56 -29.09 -23.08 11.08
C SER A 56 -29.70 -21.81 10.46
N ALA A 57 -29.39 -20.64 11.02
CA ALA A 57 -29.82 -19.35 10.47
C ALA A 57 -29.26 -19.09 9.06
N MET A 58 -28.00 -19.43 8.80
CA MET A 58 -27.38 -19.31 7.47
C MET A 58 -28.05 -20.23 6.44
N MET A 59 -28.46 -21.42 6.85
CA MET A 59 -29.20 -22.36 6.01
C MET A 59 -30.61 -21.88 5.70
N ALA A 60 -31.22 -21.11 6.60
CA ALA A 60 -32.49 -20.44 6.35
C ALA A 60 -32.34 -19.31 5.30
N CYS A 61 -31.35 -18.43 5.44
CA CYS A 61 -31.11 -17.36 4.45
C CYS A 61 -30.90 -17.88 3.04
N ARG A 62 -30.28 -19.07 2.89
CA ARG A 62 -30.07 -19.70 1.56
C ARG A 62 -31.37 -19.94 0.78
N ARG A 63 -32.50 -20.07 1.48
CA ARG A 63 -33.80 -20.35 0.87
C ARG A 63 -34.47 -19.12 0.28
N GLU A 64 -33.97 -17.91 0.55
CA GLU A 64 -34.59 -16.71 -0.02
C GLU A 64 -34.41 -16.64 -1.53
N PRO A 65 -35.49 -16.43 -2.30
CA PRO A 65 -35.42 -16.43 -3.75
C PRO A 65 -34.78 -15.16 -4.29
N ALA A 66 -35.07 -14.00 -3.69
CA ALA A 66 -34.52 -12.73 -4.13
C ALA A 66 -33.07 -12.56 -3.67
N ALA A 67 -32.19 -12.23 -4.60
CA ALA A 67 -30.75 -12.14 -4.33
C ALA A 67 -30.39 -11.05 -3.32
N LEU A 68 -31.09 -9.91 -3.35
CA LEU A 68 -30.83 -8.79 -2.43
C LEU A 68 -31.33 -9.08 -1.02
N GLU A 69 -32.52 -9.68 -0.87
CA GLU A 69 -33.07 -10.08 0.44
C GLU A 69 -32.24 -11.20 1.08
N ARG A 70 -31.72 -12.12 0.26
CA ARG A 70 -30.80 -13.16 0.71
C ARG A 70 -29.47 -12.59 1.22
N LEU A 71 -28.95 -11.55 0.57
CA LEU A 71 -27.74 -10.85 1.01
C LEU A 71 -28.00 -10.13 2.35
N ASP A 72 -29.08 -9.36 2.44
CA ASP A 72 -29.49 -8.66 3.66
C ASP A 72 -29.71 -9.60 4.85
N CYS A 73 -30.27 -10.79 4.60
CA CYS A 73 -30.41 -11.85 5.60
C CYS A 73 -29.06 -12.33 6.14
N TYR A 74 -28.06 -12.53 5.27
CA TYR A 74 -26.71 -12.90 5.71
C TYR A 74 -26.05 -11.79 6.53
N ASP A 75 -26.19 -10.54 6.10
CA ASP A 75 -25.59 -9.38 6.76
C ASP A 75 -26.14 -9.19 8.18
N HIS A 76 -27.42 -9.49 8.43
CA HIS A 76 -28.02 -9.44 9.77
C HIS A 76 -27.48 -10.52 10.72
N ILE A 77 -27.24 -11.74 10.25
CA ILE A 77 -26.87 -12.88 11.11
C ILE A 77 -25.35 -13.07 11.25
N LEU A 78 -24.57 -12.50 10.32
CA LEU A 78 -23.10 -12.51 10.33
C LEU A 78 -22.52 -11.10 10.54
N ALA A 79 -23.32 -10.17 11.05
CA ALA A 79 -22.85 -8.82 11.37
C ALA A 79 -21.57 -8.93 12.21
N PRO A 80 -20.45 -8.33 11.78
CA PRO A 80 -19.22 -8.40 12.55
C PRO A 80 -19.47 -7.80 13.93
N GLU A 81 -19.01 -8.47 14.99
CA GLU A 81 -18.91 -7.86 16.31
C GLU A 81 -17.90 -6.71 16.21
N GLN A 82 -18.38 -5.53 15.83
CA GLN A 82 -17.64 -4.30 16.00
C GLN A 82 -17.92 -3.83 17.43
N PRO A 83 -16.93 -3.80 18.34
CA PRO A 83 -17.11 -3.05 19.56
C PRO A 83 -17.46 -1.62 19.17
N GLY A 84 -18.57 -1.13 19.76
CA GLY A 84 -19.26 0.08 19.33
C GLY A 84 -18.33 1.29 19.11
N PHE A 85 -18.53 1.96 17.97
CA PHE A 85 -17.86 3.20 17.59
C PHE A 85 -18.47 4.44 18.28
N ASP A 86 -19.07 4.29 19.46
CA ASP A 86 -19.72 5.41 20.17
C ASP A 86 -18.76 6.32 20.96
N GLY A 87 -17.43 6.13 20.81
CA GLY A 87 -16.42 6.88 21.58
C GLY A 87 -15.17 7.33 20.82
N ALA A 88 -15.07 7.14 19.51
CA ALA A 88 -13.82 7.39 18.78
C ALA A 88 -14.03 8.13 17.45
N LEU A 89 -14.60 9.34 17.52
CA LEU A 89 -14.35 10.36 16.46
C LEU A 89 -12.97 11.03 16.61
N VAL A 90 -12.09 10.52 17.47
CA VAL A 90 -10.66 10.71 17.26
C VAL A 90 -10.29 9.77 16.15
N LYS A 91 -10.41 10.24 14.90
CA LYS A 91 -9.80 9.62 13.72
C LYS A 91 -8.37 9.30 14.15
N ALA A 92 -8.06 8.03 14.41
CA ALA A 92 -6.70 7.64 14.77
C ALA A 92 -5.79 8.29 13.73
N SER A 93 -4.74 8.99 14.16
CA SER A 93 -3.78 9.63 13.27
C SER A 93 -3.13 8.52 12.46
N TYR A 94 -3.78 8.13 11.38
CA TYR A 94 -3.25 7.19 10.42
C TYR A 94 -2.16 7.96 9.68
N GLU A 95 -0.97 7.90 10.26
CA GLU A 95 0.27 8.27 9.60
C GLU A 95 0.44 7.28 8.45
N GLY A 96 0.23 7.77 7.22
CA GLY A 96 0.28 6.91 6.06
C GLY A 96 1.69 6.35 5.81
N GLU A 97 1.76 5.33 4.97
CA GLU A 97 3.02 4.61 4.74
C GLU A 97 4.12 5.49 4.15
N GLY A 98 3.79 6.47 3.31
CA GLY A 98 4.73 7.42 2.72
C GLY A 98 5.38 8.29 3.79
N TRP A 99 4.58 8.87 4.67
CA TRP A 99 5.06 9.65 5.81
C TRP A 99 5.93 8.81 6.74
N LYS A 100 5.45 7.63 7.15
CA LYS A 100 6.17 6.73 8.06
C LYS A 100 7.51 6.32 7.48
N ARG A 101 7.57 6.04 6.17
CA ARG A 101 8.81 5.69 5.45
C ARG A 101 9.83 6.81 5.50
N ALA A 102 9.43 8.04 5.21
CA ALA A 102 10.32 9.21 5.23
C ALA A 102 10.90 9.46 6.64
N PHE A 103 10.04 9.49 7.66
CA PHE A 103 10.47 9.75 9.04
C PHE A 103 11.24 8.58 9.66
N THR A 104 10.91 7.33 9.33
CA THR A 104 11.67 6.16 9.79
C THR A 104 13.08 6.16 9.21
N GLN A 105 13.24 6.55 7.94
CA GLN A 105 14.55 6.70 7.34
C GLN A 105 15.33 7.83 8.00
N GLU A 106 14.78 9.05 8.11
CA GLU A 106 15.49 10.18 8.72
C GLU A 106 15.79 10.00 10.21
N LYS A 107 15.05 9.15 10.93
CA LYS A 107 15.40 8.75 12.31
C LYS A 107 16.74 8.01 12.41
N GLN A 108 17.21 7.40 11.31
CA GLN A 108 18.51 6.72 11.27
C GLN A 108 19.69 7.71 11.18
N ARG A 109 19.42 8.97 10.86
CA ARG A 109 20.45 10.01 10.82
C ARG A 109 20.88 10.38 12.23
N SER A 110 22.17 10.17 12.53
CA SER A 110 22.76 10.47 13.84
C SER A 110 23.39 11.86 13.92
N ASP A 111 23.57 12.54 12.78
CA ASP A 111 24.11 13.89 12.69
C ASP A 111 23.02 14.92 12.34
N ASN A 112 23.40 16.20 12.37
CA ASN A 112 22.53 17.30 11.93
C ASN A 112 22.67 17.58 10.42
N SER A 113 23.22 16.65 9.64
CA SER A 113 23.41 16.82 8.21
C SER A 113 22.06 16.94 7.49
N THR A 114 22.11 17.55 6.31
CA THR A 114 21.02 17.65 5.35
C THR A 114 21.38 16.97 4.03
N THR A 115 22.50 16.25 3.97
CA THR A 115 22.90 15.49 2.79
C THR A 115 21.88 14.38 2.48
N LEU A 116 21.70 14.10 1.19
CA LEU A 116 20.85 13.00 0.75
C LEU A 116 21.30 11.68 1.38
N MET A 117 20.37 10.97 2.01
CA MET A 117 20.57 9.63 2.56
C MET A 117 19.74 8.65 1.76
N MET A 118 20.30 7.49 1.43
CA MET A 118 19.64 6.47 0.63
C MET A 118 19.60 5.14 1.36
N THR A 119 18.46 4.47 1.28
CA THR A 119 18.35 3.03 1.57
C THR A 119 17.81 2.29 0.35
N GLN A 120 18.22 1.04 0.21
CA GLN A 120 17.75 0.15 -0.84
C GLN A 120 17.46 -1.22 -0.22
N SER A 121 16.30 -1.76 -0.53
CA SER A 121 15.95 -3.15 -0.24
C SER A 121 15.75 -3.90 -1.55
N GLY A 122 16.49 -4.99 -1.73
CA GLY A 122 16.34 -5.90 -2.88
C GLY A 122 15.14 -6.84 -2.74
N GLY A 123 14.92 -7.66 -3.77
CA GLY A 123 13.84 -8.65 -3.83
C GLY A 123 13.05 -8.55 -5.13
N GLU A 124 11.92 -9.26 -5.20
CA GLU A 124 11.01 -9.25 -6.35
C GLU A 124 10.38 -7.85 -6.59
N ARG A 125 10.28 -7.04 -5.54
CA ARG A 125 9.86 -5.63 -5.59
C ARG A 125 10.93 -4.74 -4.95
N PRO A 126 11.96 -4.35 -5.70
CA PRO A 126 13.00 -3.49 -5.16
C PRO A 126 12.40 -2.17 -4.69
N THR A 127 12.84 -1.70 -3.53
CA THR A 127 12.46 -0.40 -3.00
C THR A 127 13.71 0.43 -2.81
N VAL A 128 13.70 1.64 -3.35
CA VAL A 128 14.78 2.62 -3.19
C VAL A 128 14.19 3.88 -2.58
N ILE A 129 14.80 4.39 -1.52
CA ILE A 129 14.29 5.53 -0.77
C ILE A 129 15.45 6.49 -0.54
N ILE A 130 15.30 7.72 -1.02
CA ILE A 130 16.28 8.80 -0.85
C ILE A 130 15.60 9.95 -0.11
N THR A 131 16.16 10.37 1.02
CA THR A 131 15.58 11.42 1.87
C THR A 131 16.57 12.52 2.18
N THR A 132 16.03 13.72 2.42
CA THR A 132 16.75 14.84 3.04
C THR A 132 15.78 15.67 3.89
N PRO A 133 16.18 16.08 5.10
CA PRO A 133 15.34 16.91 5.96
C PRO A 133 15.44 18.40 5.56
N ALA A 134 14.38 19.15 5.84
CA ALA A 134 14.34 20.58 5.56
C ALA A 134 15.42 21.37 6.33
N ILE A 135 15.92 22.43 5.72
CA ILE A 135 16.90 23.38 6.27
C ILE A 135 16.16 24.49 7.00
N GLY A 136 16.62 24.84 8.20
CA GLY A 136 16.06 25.96 8.98
C GLY A 136 14.81 25.62 9.80
N ASN A 137 14.38 24.35 9.81
CA ASN A 137 13.29 23.87 10.65
C ASN A 137 13.84 23.18 11.91
N VAL A 138 13.20 23.39 13.06
CA VAL A 138 13.50 22.63 14.28
C VAL A 138 12.93 21.20 14.16
N PRO A 139 13.61 20.17 14.69
CA PRO A 139 13.08 18.80 14.69
C PRO A 139 11.72 18.68 15.43
N PRO A 140 10.78 17.81 14.96
CA PRO A 140 10.86 17.03 13.72
C PRO A 140 10.79 17.94 12.49
N ARG A 141 11.63 17.66 11.49
CA ARG A 141 11.73 18.47 10.26
C ARG A 141 10.91 17.83 9.16
N PRO A 142 10.24 18.60 8.29
CA PRO A 142 9.69 18.05 7.05
C PRO A 142 10.77 17.34 6.23
N VAL A 143 10.41 16.27 5.54
CA VAL A 143 11.36 15.39 4.83
C VAL A 143 11.00 15.34 3.35
N LEU A 144 11.91 15.78 2.48
CA LEU A 144 11.81 15.52 1.05
C LEU A 144 12.24 14.08 0.79
N MET A 145 11.44 13.35 0.04
CA MET A 145 11.64 11.94 -0.28
C MET A 145 11.48 11.70 -1.79
N PHE A 146 12.50 11.11 -2.39
CA PHE A 146 12.42 10.47 -3.71
C PHE A 146 12.36 8.96 -3.47
N SER A 147 11.41 8.27 -4.09
CA SER A 147 11.29 6.82 -3.91
C SER A 147 10.92 6.08 -5.18
N CYS A 148 11.41 4.85 -5.29
CA CYS A 148 10.88 3.83 -6.18
C CYS A 148 10.18 2.78 -5.31
N VAL A 149 8.86 2.69 -5.41
CA VAL A 149 8.04 1.70 -4.71
C VAL A 149 7.04 1.14 -5.71
N ASP A 150 6.94 -0.18 -5.77
CA ASP A 150 6.13 -0.89 -6.77
C ASP A 150 6.43 -0.45 -8.21
N ASN A 151 7.71 -0.24 -8.53
CA ASN A 151 8.20 0.25 -9.83
C ASN A 151 7.65 1.64 -10.23
N ILE A 152 7.14 2.41 -9.27
CA ILE A 152 6.65 3.77 -9.48
C ILE A 152 7.58 4.76 -8.79
N THR A 153 8.16 5.65 -9.58
CA THR A 153 8.92 6.80 -9.07
C THR A 153 7.98 7.83 -8.48
N ARG A 154 8.30 8.33 -7.29
CA ARG A 154 7.56 9.37 -6.57
C ARG A 154 8.51 10.42 -6.02
N MET A 155 8.09 11.68 -6.09
CA MET A 155 8.69 12.79 -5.34
C MET A 155 7.64 13.31 -4.36
N GLN A 156 7.98 13.29 -3.07
CA GLN A 156 7.05 13.56 -1.98
C GLN A 156 7.73 14.38 -0.88
N VAL A 157 6.94 15.10 -0.10
CA VAL A 157 7.37 15.77 1.12
C VAL A 157 6.49 15.31 2.27
N ALA A 158 7.09 14.65 3.25
CA ALA A 158 6.42 14.30 4.49
C ALA A 158 6.44 15.53 5.43
N LEU A 159 5.27 16.01 5.78
CA LEU A 159 5.06 17.24 6.55
C LEU A 159 4.96 16.96 8.04
N THR A 160 5.26 17.96 8.86
CA THR A 160 5.13 17.86 10.33
C THR A 160 3.77 18.31 10.83
N HIS A 161 3.03 19.03 9.99
CA HIS A 161 1.68 19.52 10.25
C HIS A 161 0.81 19.21 9.03
N ALA A 162 -0.43 18.82 9.28
CA ALA A 162 -1.37 18.51 8.21
C ALA A 162 -1.77 19.77 7.44
N MET A 163 -1.84 19.66 6.12
CA MET A 163 -2.50 20.62 5.25
C MET A 163 -3.96 20.21 5.02
N THR A 164 -4.83 21.21 4.84
CA THR A 164 -6.27 20.99 4.65
C THR A 164 -6.74 20.84 3.20
N PRO A 165 -6.13 21.47 2.17
CA PRO A 165 -6.56 21.27 0.79
C PRO A 165 -6.27 19.84 0.30
N ASP A 166 -6.90 19.41 -0.79
CA ASP A 166 -6.62 18.12 -1.44
C ASP A 166 -5.45 18.20 -2.44
N ASP A 167 -5.18 19.40 -2.95
CA ASP A 167 -4.10 19.75 -3.85
C ASP A 167 -3.75 21.24 -3.74
N ILE A 168 -2.56 21.60 -4.22
CA ILE A 168 -2.04 22.97 -4.20
C ILE A 168 -1.13 23.23 -5.41
N ALA A 169 -1.17 24.47 -5.90
CA ALA A 169 -0.12 24.98 -6.76
C ALA A 169 1.13 25.27 -5.92
N VAL A 170 2.28 24.75 -6.35
CA VAL A 170 3.57 25.00 -5.71
C VAL A 170 4.52 25.70 -6.67
N THR A 171 5.35 26.57 -6.11
CA THR A 171 6.48 27.16 -6.84
C THR A 171 7.78 26.52 -6.37
N LEU A 172 8.46 25.86 -7.29
CA LEU A 172 9.74 25.19 -7.06
C LEU A 172 10.85 26.14 -7.53
N THR A 173 11.74 26.50 -6.61
CA THR A 173 12.89 27.37 -6.89
C THR A 173 14.16 26.61 -6.59
N THR A 174 15.06 26.56 -7.56
CA THR A 174 16.41 26.04 -7.43
C THR A 174 17.43 27.15 -7.69
N ASP A 175 18.70 26.85 -7.48
CA ASP A 175 19.82 27.71 -7.91
C ASP A 175 19.92 27.84 -9.45
N ASN A 176 19.26 26.95 -10.20
CA ASN A 176 19.28 26.95 -11.67
C ASN A 176 18.03 27.60 -12.28
N GLY A 177 16.98 27.87 -11.51
CA GLY A 177 15.76 28.49 -12.03
C GLY A 177 14.54 28.30 -11.15
N ARG A 178 13.36 28.61 -11.71
CA ARG A 178 12.07 28.47 -11.05
C ARG A 178 11.05 27.90 -12.01
N PHE A 179 10.22 27.00 -11.53
CA PHE A 179 9.10 26.43 -12.27
C PHE A 179 7.90 26.22 -11.34
N GLN A 180 6.71 26.15 -11.93
CA GLN A 180 5.47 25.88 -11.21
C GLN A 180 5.08 24.43 -11.41
N SER A 181 4.50 23.84 -10.37
CA SER A 181 3.95 22.49 -10.40
C SER A 181 2.66 22.45 -9.59
N HIS A 182 1.92 21.37 -9.75
CA HIS A 182 0.67 21.15 -9.04
C HIS A 182 0.80 19.86 -8.24
N TRP A 183 0.82 19.99 -6.91
CA TRP A 183 1.09 18.89 -6.00
C TRP A 183 -0.18 18.50 -5.27
N PHE A 184 -0.28 17.22 -4.96
CA PHE A 184 -1.41 16.62 -4.32
C PHE A 184 -1.15 16.38 -2.84
N ILE A 185 -2.16 16.61 -2.01
CA ILE A 185 -2.11 16.32 -0.59
C ILE A 185 -2.70 14.93 -0.35
N ARG A 186 -2.00 14.14 0.46
CA ARG A 186 -2.27 12.73 0.73
C ARG A 186 -2.11 12.46 2.23
N GLU A 187 -2.52 11.26 2.63
CA GLU A 187 -2.31 10.74 4.00
C GLU A 187 -2.84 11.71 5.08
N ASN A 188 -4.10 12.13 4.94
CA ASN A 188 -4.77 13.08 5.85
C ASN A 188 -4.04 14.43 6.03
N GLY A 189 -3.40 14.93 4.97
CA GLY A 189 -2.73 16.24 5.02
C GLY A 189 -1.23 16.17 5.29
N TYR A 190 -0.68 15.00 5.60
CA TYR A 190 0.71 14.87 6.04
C TYR A 190 1.71 14.56 4.92
N LEU A 191 1.24 14.22 3.72
CA LEU A 191 2.13 13.89 2.61
C LEU A 191 1.77 14.74 1.40
N LEU A 192 2.70 15.60 0.99
CA LEU A 192 2.59 16.34 -0.25
C LEU A 192 3.28 15.55 -1.36
N GLU A 193 2.62 15.36 -2.49
CA GLU A 193 3.07 14.49 -3.58
C GLU A 193 3.04 15.25 -4.90
N ALA A 194 4.20 15.38 -5.53
CA ALA A 194 4.33 16.16 -6.76
C ALA A 194 3.62 15.50 -7.94
N SER A 195 4.05 14.27 -8.25
CA SER A 195 3.56 13.46 -9.35
C SER A 195 4.13 12.04 -9.22
N ARG A 196 3.59 11.11 -10.01
CA ARG A 196 4.00 9.70 -10.03
C ARG A 196 4.38 9.27 -11.44
N GLY A 197 5.33 8.35 -11.56
CA GLY A 197 5.73 7.80 -12.86
C GLY A 197 6.37 8.88 -13.75
N LEU A 198 6.02 8.91 -15.04
CA LEU A 198 6.70 9.76 -16.04
C LEU A 198 6.66 11.25 -15.71
N SER A 199 5.53 11.80 -15.25
CA SER A 199 5.46 13.22 -14.88
C SER A 199 6.33 13.54 -13.66
N GLY A 200 6.36 12.64 -12.67
CA GLY A 200 7.24 12.77 -11.51
C GLY A 200 8.72 12.69 -11.92
N ILE A 201 9.05 11.81 -12.88
CA ILE A 201 10.40 11.70 -13.43
C ILE A 201 10.84 13.00 -14.10
N ASP A 202 10.00 13.59 -14.95
CA ASP A 202 10.32 14.84 -15.64
C ASP A 202 10.50 16.01 -14.68
N GLU A 203 9.73 16.03 -13.59
CA GLU A 203 9.89 17.02 -12.53
C GLU A 203 11.20 16.84 -11.75
N ILE A 204 11.56 15.59 -11.40
CA ILE A 204 12.83 15.28 -10.72
C ILE A 204 14.02 15.63 -11.61
N LYS A 205 13.95 15.36 -12.92
CA LYS A 205 15.02 15.70 -13.87
C LYS A 205 15.32 17.19 -13.90
N GLN A 206 14.33 18.06 -13.70
CA GLN A 206 14.54 19.52 -13.62
C GLN A 206 15.35 19.94 -12.38
N LEU A 207 15.49 19.07 -11.38
CA LEU A 207 16.30 19.32 -10.19
C LEU A 207 17.77 18.93 -10.38
N PHE A 208 18.14 18.28 -11.48
CA PHE A 208 19.51 17.83 -11.69
C PHE A 208 20.47 19.00 -11.88
N GLY A 209 21.62 18.91 -11.19
CA GLY A 209 22.64 19.96 -11.17
C GLY A 209 22.35 21.12 -10.22
N ALA A 210 21.18 21.15 -9.57
CA ALA A 210 20.88 22.10 -8.50
C ALA A 210 21.42 21.60 -7.15
N LYS A 211 21.78 22.54 -6.27
CA LYS A 211 22.23 22.25 -4.90
C LYS A 211 21.11 22.39 -3.88
N THR A 212 20.14 23.25 -4.15
CA THR A 212 19.06 23.54 -3.22
C THR A 212 17.72 23.53 -3.93
N LEU A 213 16.70 22.99 -3.27
CA LEU A 213 15.32 23.07 -3.69
C LEU A 213 14.51 23.79 -2.63
N THR A 214 13.88 24.89 -2.99
CA THR A 214 12.87 25.57 -2.19
C THR A 214 11.50 25.31 -2.79
N ILE A 215 10.61 24.73 -2.00
CA ILE A 215 9.19 24.52 -2.30
C ILE A 215 8.40 25.60 -1.59
N ASN A 216 7.71 26.44 -2.35
CA ASN A 216 6.77 27.41 -1.80
C ASN A 216 5.33 26.93 -2.07
N THR A 217 4.59 26.65 -1.01
CA THR A 217 3.21 26.17 -1.05
C THR A 217 2.17 27.31 -1.06
N GLY A 218 2.61 28.57 -1.20
CA GLY A 218 1.73 29.73 -1.35
C GLY A 218 1.02 30.16 -0.06
N THR A 219 1.35 29.56 1.09
CA THR A 219 0.88 30.05 2.39
C THR A 219 1.82 31.15 2.87
N ASP A 220 1.27 32.29 3.30
CA ASP A 220 2.03 33.48 3.71
C ASP A 220 2.85 33.31 5.01
N ASP A 221 2.79 32.13 5.62
CA ASP A 221 3.59 31.76 6.80
C ASP A 221 4.94 31.15 6.38
N THR A 222 5.94 31.29 7.25
CA THR A 222 7.24 30.60 7.16
C THR A 222 7.10 29.07 6.99
N ALA A 223 6.01 28.49 7.47
CA ALA A 223 5.64 27.09 7.24
C ALA A 223 5.39 26.75 5.76
N GLY A 224 5.07 27.76 4.93
CA GLY A 224 4.81 27.62 3.50
C GLY A 224 6.04 27.52 2.61
N LYS A 225 7.24 27.72 3.16
CA LYS A 225 8.50 27.68 2.41
C LYS A 225 9.44 26.63 2.99
N LEU A 226 9.56 25.51 2.31
CA LEU A 226 10.44 24.40 2.71
C LEU A 226 11.67 24.37 1.82
N THR A 227 12.86 24.40 2.40
CA THR A 227 14.14 24.37 1.63
C THR A 227 14.91 23.11 1.96
N PHE A 228 15.42 22.42 0.93
CA PHE A 228 16.11 21.14 1.03
C PHE A 228 17.46 21.21 0.32
N ASN A 229 18.43 20.46 0.84
CA ASN A 229 19.71 20.23 0.16
C ASN A 229 19.54 19.05 -0.81
N ILE A 230 19.70 19.32 -2.10
CA ILE A 230 19.62 18.33 -3.18
C ILE A 230 20.96 18.18 -3.92
N ASP A 231 22.05 18.66 -3.33
CA ASP A 231 23.38 18.56 -3.93
C ASP A 231 23.74 17.09 -4.22
N GLY A 232 24.23 16.85 -5.43
CA GLY A 232 24.54 15.51 -5.93
C GLY A 232 23.32 14.63 -6.26
N LEU A 233 22.09 15.15 -6.30
CA LEU A 233 20.87 14.37 -6.58
C LEU A 233 20.99 13.49 -7.83
N ALA A 234 21.51 14.04 -8.94
CA ALA A 234 21.66 13.33 -10.21
C ALA A 234 22.52 12.05 -10.08
N LYS A 235 23.52 12.06 -9.19
CA LYS A 235 24.35 10.89 -8.90
C LYS A 235 23.66 9.96 -7.91
N THR A 236 23.10 10.50 -6.83
CA THR A 236 22.48 9.71 -5.74
C THR A 236 21.26 8.93 -6.21
N ILE A 237 20.52 9.45 -7.20
CA ILE A 237 19.28 8.82 -7.68
C ILE A 237 19.51 7.63 -8.64
N ALA A 238 20.74 7.33 -9.06
CA ALA A 238 21.01 6.26 -10.02
C ALA A 238 20.36 4.90 -9.64
N PRO A 239 20.48 4.39 -8.40
CA PRO A 239 19.83 3.12 -8.03
C PRO A 239 18.29 3.18 -8.11
N LEU A 240 17.70 4.35 -7.87
CA LEU A 240 16.25 4.56 -8.01
C LEU A 240 15.84 4.47 -9.48
N ARG A 241 16.62 5.08 -10.37
CA ARG A 241 16.38 5.06 -11.82
C ARG A 241 16.44 3.65 -12.38
N ASP A 242 17.42 2.86 -11.93
CA ASP A 242 17.57 1.46 -12.29
C ASP A 242 16.37 0.63 -11.80
N ALA A 243 16.01 0.77 -10.52
CA ALA A 243 14.91 0.03 -9.90
C ALA A 243 13.55 0.34 -10.52
N CYS A 244 13.34 1.57 -10.99
CA CYS A 244 12.09 2.03 -11.59
C CYS A 244 12.12 2.09 -13.13
N HIS A 245 13.16 1.56 -13.76
CA HIS A 245 13.29 1.46 -15.22
C HIS A 245 13.01 2.77 -15.98
N TRP A 246 13.69 3.85 -15.60
CA TRP A 246 13.54 5.12 -16.32
C TRP A 246 13.97 4.96 -17.79
N ALA A 247 13.10 5.32 -18.72
CA ALA A 247 13.40 5.24 -20.15
C ALA A 247 14.35 6.38 -20.60
N GLY A 248 15.30 6.07 -21.49
CA GLY A 248 16.10 7.05 -22.24
C GLY A 248 17.43 7.45 -21.60
N GLU A 249 18.20 6.48 -21.11
CA GLU A 249 19.62 6.66 -20.76
C GLU A 249 20.51 5.89 -21.74
#